data_AF-A0A1A8KSC2-F1
#
_entry.id   AF-A0A1A8KSC2-F1
#
_cell.length_a   1.000
_cell.length_b   1.000
_cell.length_c   1.000
_cell.angle_alpha   90.00
_cell.angle_beta   90.00
_cell.angle_gamma   90.00
#
_symmetry.space_group_name_H-M   'P 1'
#
loop_
_entity.id
_entity.type
_entity.pdbx_description
1 polymer ?
#
loop_
_entity_poly.entity_id
_entity_poly.type
_entity_poly.pdbx_seq_one_letter_code
_entity_poly.pdbx_strand_id
1 'polypeptide(L)'
;AALTFLQDESMVSFVKGGIKVRNSYLIYRELHKFIKSHNFIKGPSHRHLEGGISFGVGAFNLTLSLFPPRILKMLEFAGFSGDKEYALSLLGDGATGMNLRSMLCVLLLLCYHTFLTFILGTGEGEVIEAERLLKPFRLRYPQ
;
A
#
# COMPACT_ATOMS: atom_id res chain seq x y z
N ALA A 1 -7.95 27.18 -22.55
CA ALA A 1 -7.98 26.14 -21.49
C ALA A 1 -6.85 25.13 -21.68
N ALA A 2 -6.89 24.23 -22.67
CA ALA A 2 -5.83 23.22 -22.86
C ALA A 2 -4.45 23.82 -23.22
N LEU A 3 -4.40 24.86 -24.05
CA LEU A 3 -3.16 25.58 -24.37
C LEU A 3 -2.58 26.33 -23.15
N THR A 4 -3.45 26.89 -22.30
CA THR A 4 -3.07 27.54 -21.04
C THR A 4 -2.54 26.52 -20.03
N PHE A 5 -3.08 25.30 -20.03
CA PHE A 5 -2.60 24.18 -19.20
C PHE A 5 -1.20 23.69 -19.62
N LEU A 6 -0.91 23.67 -20.92
CA LEU A 6 0.40 23.28 -21.46
C LEU A 6 1.49 24.35 -21.25
N GLN A 7 1.10 25.61 -21.09
CA GLN A 7 2.03 26.69 -20.76
C GLN A 7 2.44 26.71 -19.28
N ASP A 8 1.69 26.02 -18.41
CA ASP A 8 1.99 25.94 -16.99
C ASP A 8 2.85 24.69 -16.69
N GLU A 9 4.16 24.88 -16.53
CA GLU A 9 5.10 23.81 -16.19
C GLU A 9 4.74 23.06 -14.89
N SER A 10 4.07 23.73 -13.96
CA SER A 10 3.67 23.13 -12.68
C SER A 10 2.57 22.08 -12.89
N MET A 11 1.61 22.37 -13.75
CA MET A 11 0.50 21.46 -14.09
C MET A 11 0.98 20.26 -14.89
N VAL A 12 1.90 20.47 -15.84
CA VAL A 12 2.54 19.38 -16.60
C VAL A 12 3.31 18.44 -15.66
N SER A 13 4.02 19.01 -14.68
CA SER A 13 4.76 18.24 -13.68
C SER A 13 3.83 17.43 -12.76
N PHE A 14 2.68 17.99 -12.38
CA PHE A 14 1.65 17.29 -11.62
C PHE A 14 1.10 16.07 -12.37
N VAL A 15 0.75 16.23 -13.64
CA VAL A 15 0.27 15.13 -14.49
C VAL A 15 1.34 14.04 -14.64
N LYS A 16 2.60 14.42 -14.92
CA LYS A 16 3.72 13.48 -14.97
C LYS A 16 3.89 12.74 -13.65
N GLY A 17 3.71 13.42 -12.52
CA GLY A 17 3.69 12.81 -11.18
C GLY A 17 2.63 11.72 -11.07
N GLY A 18 1.37 12.04 -11.43
CA GLY A 18 0.28 11.07 -11.43
C GLY A 18 0.54 9.85 -12.32
N ILE A 19 1.10 10.06 -13.52
CA ILE A 19 1.49 8.96 -14.42
C ILE A 19 2.57 8.08 -13.79
N LYS A 20 3.58 8.65 -13.13
CA LYS A 20 4.62 7.87 -12.44
C LYS A 20 4.04 7.03 -11.30
N VAL A 21 3.12 7.59 -10.51
CA VAL A 21 2.40 6.85 -9.46
C VAL A 21 1.63 5.68 -10.06
N ARG A 22 0.94 5.89 -11.19
CA ARG A 22 0.22 4.84 -11.92
C ARG A 22 1.13 3.72 -12.38
N ASN A 23 2.26 4.07 -12.99
CA ASN A 23 3.22 3.08 -13.47
C ASN A 23 3.81 2.26 -12.33
N SER A 24 4.10 2.91 -11.19
CA SER A 24 4.56 2.20 -9.98
C SER A 24 3.50 1.19 -9.49
N TYR A 25 2.23 1.59 -9.42
CA TYR A 25 1.15 0.70 -9.05
C TYR A 25 1.04 -0.51 -9.98
N LEU A 26 1.14 -0.30 -11.29
CA LEU A 26 1.07 -1.37 -12.28
C LEU A 26 2.26 -2.35 -12.17
N ILE A 27 3.47 -1.86 -11.98
CA ILE A 27 4.66 -2.70 -11.76
C ILE A 27 4.45 -3.63 -10.57
N TYR A 28 3.96 -3.11 -9.44
CA TYR A 28 3.66 -3.95 -8.27
C TYR A 28 2.60 -5.01 -8.56
N ARG A 29 1.53 -4.66 -9.29
CA ARG A 29 0.48 -5.63 -9.66
C ARG A 29 0.98 -6.72 -10.60
N GLU A 30 1.75 -6.35 -11.62
CA GLU A 30 2.32 -7.31 -12.57
C GLU A 30 3.30 -8.24 -11.88
N LEU A 31 4.17 -7.69 -11.05
CA LEU A 31 5.13 -8.46 -10.28
C LEU A 31 4.42 -9.43 -9.31
N HIS A 32 3.33 -9.00 -8.66
CA HIS A 32 2.53 -9.86 -7.81
C HIS A 32 1.88 -11.01 -8.59
N LYS A 33 1.35 -10.74 -9.80
CA LYS A 33 0.84 -11.80 -10.69
C LYS A 33 1.95 -12.75 -11.13
N PHE A 34 3.11 -12.21 -11.47
CA PHE A 34 4.27 -12.97 -11.94
C PHE A 34 4.78 -13.95 -10.88
N ILE A 35 4.97 -13.52 -9.62
CA ILE A 35 5.44 -14.41 -8.55
C ILE A 35 4.45 -15.52 -8.18
N LYS A 36 3.16 -15.32 -8.46
CA LYS A 36 2.09 -16.31 -8.27
C LYS A 36 1.95 -17.26 -9.46
N SER A 37 2.63 -16.99 -10.56
CA SER A 37 2.61 -17.86 -11.74
C SER A 37 3.45 -19.11 -11.53
N HIS A 38 3.04 -20.22 -12.18
CA HIS A 38 3.76 -21.50 -12.13
C HIS A 38 5.19 -21.44 -12.68
N ASN A 39 5.51 -20.40 -13.45
CA ASN A 39 6.81 -20.23 -14.10
C ASN A 39 7.84 -19.52 -13.20
N PHE A 40 7.45 -19.09 -12.00
CA PHE A 40 8.33 -18.35 -11.12
C PHE A 40 9.23 -19.30 -10.30
N ILE A 41 10.54 -19.17 -10.45
CA ILE A 41 11.53 -19.93 -9.70
C ILE A 41 11.96 -19.15 -8.45
N LYS A 42 11.79 -19.77 -7.28
CA LYS A 42 12.12 -19.14 -5.98
C LYS A 42 13.63 -19.15 -5.75
N GLY A 43 14.27 -17.99 -5.93
CA GLY A 43 15.66 -17.77 -5.53
C GLY A 43 15.83 -17.43 -4.03
N PRO A 44 17.08 -17.28 -3.55
CA PRO A 44 17.37 -16.94 -2.15
C PRO A 44 16.68 -15.66 -1.65
N SER A 45 16.54 -14.67 -2.55
CA SER A 45 15.91 -13.37 -2.25
C SER A 45 14.38 -13.39 -2.38
N HIS A 46 13.75 -14.54 -2.66
CA HIS A 46 12.31 -14.62 -2.90
C HIS A 46 11.49 -14.07 -1.74
N ARG A 47 11.85 -14.38 -0.49
CA ARG A 47 11.16 -13.89 0.72
C ARG A 47 11.22 -12.36 0.85
N HIS A 48 12.31 -11.75 0.42
CA HIS A 48 12.48 -10.30 0.43
C HIS A 48 11.62 -9.63 -0.66
N LEU A 49 11.57 -10.26 -1.84
CA LEU A 49 10.73 -9.82 -2.95
C LEU A 49 9.24 -9.92 -2.59
N GLU A 50 8.81 -11.06 -2.05
CA GLU A 50 7.43 -11.32 -1.62
C GLU A 50 6.98 -10.32 -0.55
N GLY A 51 7.81 -10.04 0.46
CA GLY A 51 7.52 -9.01 1.45
C GLY A 51 7.42 -7.60 0.84
N GLY A 52 8.27 -7.27 -0.12
CA GLY A 52 8.22 -5.98 -0.83
C GLY A 52 6.97 -5.83 -1.70
N ILE A 53 6.57 -6.90 -2.38
CA ILE A 53 5.34 -6.93 -3.19
C ILE A 53 4.11 -6.79 -2.28
N SER A 54 4.08 -7.53 -1.18
CA SER A 54 2.98 -7.50 -0.22
C SER A 54 2.81 -6.09 0.37
N PHE A 55 3.93 -5.46 0.78
CA PHE A 55 3.94 -4.07 1.21
C PHE A 55 3.46 -3.11 0.11
N GLY A 56 4.04 -3.16 -1.08
CA GLY A 56 3.72 -2.22 -2.16
C GLY A 56 2.27 -2.33 -2.65
N VAL A 57 1.81 -3.53 -2.95
CA VAL A 57 0.43 -3.78 -3.39
C VAL A 57 -0.56 -3.44 -2.28
N GLY A 58 -0.25 -3.84 -1.04
CA GLY A 58 -1.06 -3.52 0.13
C GLY A 58 -1.17 -2.02 0.37
N ALA A 59 -0.06 -1.29 0.33
CA ALA A 59 -0.02 0.16 0.53
C ALA A 59 -0.82 0.93 -0.53
N PHE A 60 -0.69 0.57 -1.81
CA PHE A 60 -1.49 1.18 -2.87
C PHE A 60 -2.98 0.91 -2.70
N ASN A 61 -3.37 -0.34 -2.44
CA ASN A 61 -4.79 -0.69 -2.28
C ASN A 61 -5.40 -0.03 -1.04
N LEU A 62 -4.67 0.01 0.07
CA LEU A 62 -5.11 0.67 1.29
C LEU A 62 -5.31 2.17 1.04
N THR A 63 -4.27 2.86 0.52
CA THR A 63 -4.33 4.29 0.25
C THR A 63 -5.48 4.64 -0.70
N LEU A 64 -5.65 3.86 -1.77
CA LEU A 64 -6.75 4.07 -2.71
C LEU A 64 -8.12 3.86 -2.06
N SER A 65 -8.26 2.83 -1.21
CA SER A 65 -9.52 2.56 -0.50
C SER A 65 -9.92 3.63 0.52
N LEU A 66 -8.95 4.44 0.96
CA LEU A 66 -9.16 5.52 1.92
C LEU A 66 -9.56 6.84 1.26
N PHE A 67 -9.44 6.96 -0.06
CA PHE A 67 -9.89 8.18 -0.74
C PHE A 67 -11.42 8.34 -0.64
N PRO A 68 -11.92 9.57 -0.47
CA PRO A 68 -13.33 9.86 -0.57
C PRO A 68 -13.91 9.35 -1.91
N PRO A 69 -15.17 8.85 -1.94
CA PRO A 69 -15.75 8.23 -3.14
C PRO A 69 -15.68 9.07 -4.41
N ARG A 70 -15.74 10.40 -4.28
CA ARG A 70 -15.64 11.33 -5.42
C ARG A 70 -14.24 11.33 -6.05
N ILE A 71 -13.20 11.31 -5.22
CA ILE A 71 -11.81 11.27 -5.67
C ILE A 71 -11.49 9.89 -6.23
N LEU A 72 -11.92 8.83 -5.54
CA LEU A 72 -11.71 7.46 -5.98
C LEU A 72 -12.31 7.22 -7.37
N LYS A 73 -13.54 7.66 -7.64
CA LYS A 73 -14.14 7.55 -8.98
C LYS A 73 -13.32 8.20 -10.10
N MET A 74 -12.67 9.34 -9.83
CA MET A 74 -11.78 9.98 -10.81
C MET A 74 -10.51 9.16 -11.03
N LEU A 75 -9.94 8.59 -9.97
CA LEU A 75 -8.77 7.72 -10.04
C LEU A 75 -9.08 6.39 -10.73
N GLU A 76 -10.28 5.84 -10.53
CA GLU A 76 -10.80 4.66 -11.23
C GLU A 76 -10.87 4.85 -12.73
N PHE A 77 -11.32 6.01 -13.19
CA PHE A 77 -11.28 6.35 -14.61
C PHE A 77 -9.84 6.38 -15.16
N ALA A 78 -8.86 6.78 -14.34
CA ALA A 78 -7.44 6.71 -14.69
C ALA A 78 -6.83 5.30 -14.56
N GLY A 79 -7.60 4.30 -14.13
CA GLY A 79 -7.19 2.90 -14.00
C GLY A 79 -6.61 2.51 -12.63
N PHE A 80 -6.84 3.32 -11.60
CA PHE A 80 -6.52 2.96 -10.22
C PHE A 80 -7.73 2.31 -9.54
N SER A 81 -7.52 1.27 -8.75
CA SER A 81 -8.57 0.72 -7.90
C SER A 81 -7.96 0.31 -6.56
N GLY A 82 -8.70 0.50 -5.48
CA GLY A 82 -8.30 0.12 -4.13
C GLY A 82 -9.28 -0.84 -3.50
N ASP A 83 -8.77 -1.90 -2.89
CA ASP A 83 -9.52 -2.86 -2.09
C ASP A 83 -8.93 -2.90 -0.69
N LYS A 84 -9.72 -2.45 0.30
CA LYS A 84 -9.29 -2.34 1.70
C LYS A 84 -9.00 -3.71 2.31
N GLU A 85 -9.89 -4.68 2.13
CA GLU A 85 -9.76 -6.00 2.75
C GLU A 85 -8.58 -6.76 2.17
N TYR A 86 -8.42 -6.69 0.84
CA TYR A 86 -7.25 -7.24 0.17
C TYR A 86 -5.95 -6.59 0.63
N ALA A 87 -5.96 -5.27 0.84
CA ALA A 87 -4.81 -4.54 1.36
C ALA A 87 -4.42 -5.00 2.78
N LEU A 88 -5.40 -5.12 3.68
CA LEU A 88 -5.17 -5.57 5.05
C LEU A 88 -4.64 -7.01 5.09
N SER A 89 -5.17 -7.90 4.25
CA SER A 89 -4.65 -9.27 4.11
C SER A 89 -3.19 -9.27 3.67
N LEU A 90 -2.84 -8.53 2.61
CA LEU A 90 -1.46 -8.50 2.09
C LEU A 90 -0.47 -7.88 3.08
N LEU A 91 -0.86 -6.80 3.75
CA LEU A 91 -0.02 -6.17 4.76
C LEU A 91 0.14 -7.09 5.98
N GLY A 92 -0.93 -7.80 6.38
CA GLY A 92 -0.89 -8.80 7.44
C GLY A 92 0.07 -9.94 7.12
N ASP A 93 -0.03 -10.53 5.93
CA ASP A 93 0.89 -11.56 5.45
C ASP A 93 2.33 -11.05 5.41
N GLY A 94 2.54 -9.84 4.87
CA GLY A 94 3.84 -9.18 4.82
C GLY A 94 4.42 -8.86 6.20
N ALA A 95 3.57 -8.63 7.20
CA ALA A 95 3.95 -8.33 8.59
C ALA A 95 4.42 -9.57 9.37
N THR A 96 4.08 -10.79 8.93
CA THR A 96 4.53 -12.04 9.59
C THR A 96 6.04 -12.27 9.52
N GLY A 97 6.72 -11.58 8.60
CA GLY A 97 8.16 -11.66 8.45
C GLY A 97 8.95 -11.01 9.58
N MET A 98 10.24 -11.33 9.64
CA MET A 98 11.20 -10.74 10.57
C MET A 98 12.30 -9.96 9.82
N ASN A 99 11.90 -9.04 8.94
CA ASN A 99 12.83 -8.26 8.11
C ASN A 99 12.36 -6.79 7.99
N LEU A 100 13.16 -5.93 7.38
CA LEU A 100 12.82 -4.49 7.28
C LEU A 100 11.45 -4.24 6.61
N ARG A 101 11.08 -5.05 5.61
CA ARG A 101 9.84 -4.86 4.86
C ARG A 101 8.62 -5.30 5.66
N SER A 102 8.75 -6.31 6.52
CA SER A 102 7.67 -6.66 7.46
C SER A 102 7.44 -5.57 8.49
N MET A 103 8.51 -4.89 8.95
CA MET A 103 8.38 -3.72 9.81
C MET A 103 7.63 -2.57 9.12
N LEU A 104 7.86 -2.33 7.82
CA LEU A 104 7.10 -1.32 7.06
C LEU A 104 5.61 -1.69 6.94
N CYS A 105 5.28 -2.98 6.74
CA CYS A 105 3.88 -3.43 6.78
C CYS A 105 3.24 -3.17 8.15
N VAL A 106 3.94 -3.49 9.23
CA VAL A 106 3.47 -3.26 10.61
C VAL A 106 3.27 -1.77 10.89
N LEU A 107 4.22 -0.92 10.51
CA LEU A 107 4.10 0.53 10.69
C LEU A 107 2.91 1.11 9.91
N LEU A 108 2.68 0.63 8.68
CA LEU A 108 1.54 1.09 7.88
C LEU A 108 0.20 0.63 8.47
N LEU A 109 0.11 -0.63 8.92
CA LEU A 109 -1.07 -1.15 9.61
C LEU A 109 -1.33 -0.39 10.92
N LEU A 110 -0.30 -0.12 11.71
CA LEU A 110 -0.41 0.69 12.92
C LEU A 110 -0.93 2.08 12.60
N CYS A 111 -0.33 2.76 11.62
CA CYS A 111 -0.80 4.07 11.15
C CYS A 111 -2.27 4.02 10.73
N TYR A 112 -2.69 2.95 10.05
CA TYR A 112 -4.09 2.74 9.68
C TYR A 112 -5.01 2.62 10.90
N HIS A 113 -4.74 1.68 11.80
CA HIS A 113 -5.62 1.38 12.94
C HIS A 113 -5.60 2.45 14.04
N THR A 114 -4.54 3.24 14.17
CA THR A 114 -4.42 4.24 15.26
C THR A 114 -4.59 5.69 14.82
N PHE A 115 -4.29 6.02 13.56
CA PHE A 115 -4.26 7.41 13.09
C PHE A 115 -5.22 7.68 11.94
N LEU A 116 -5.16 6.89 10.86
CA LEU A 116 -5.97 7.16 9.67
C LEU A 116 -7.45 6.90 9.89
N THR A 117 -7.82 5.83 10.59
CA THR A 117 -9.22 5.54 10.94
C THR A 117 -9.85 6.66 11.78
N PHE A 118 -9.09 7.15 12.76
CA PHE A 118 -9.47 8.28 13.61
C PHE A 118 -9.65 9.58 12.81
N ILE A 119 -8.65 9.97 12.01
CA ILE A 119 -8.70 11.23 11.24
C ILE A 119 -9.79 11.21 10.17
N LEU A 120 -10.00 10.07 9.52
CA LEU A 120 -11.00 9.94 8.47
C LEU A 120 -12.41 9.76 9.02
N GLY A 121 -12.58 9.62 10.35
CA GLY A 121 -13.87 9.40 10.99
C GLY A 121 -14.54 8.09 10.55
N THR A 122 -13.75 7.10 10.14
CA THR A 122 -14.25 5.84 9.54
C THR A 122 -14.44 4.71 10.55
N GLY A 123 -14.15 4.96 11.84
CA GLY A 123 -14.39 4.02 12.94
C GLY A 123 -13.77 4.50 14.25
N GLU A 124 -14.06 3.79 15.34
CA GLU A 124 -13.28 3.86 16.58
C GLU A 124 -11.94 3.14 16.32
N GLY A 125 -10.80 3.79 16.56
CA GLY A 125 -9.49 3.19 16.28
C GLY A 125 -9.35 1.80 16.90
N GLU A 126 -8.98 0.80 16.10
CA GLU A 126 -8.88 -0.59 16.54
C GLU A 126 -7.58 -0.81 17.31
N VAL A 127 -7.53 -0.29 18.54
CA VAL A 127 -6.37 -0.41 19.44
C VAL A 127 -5.98 -1.88 19.67
N ILE A 128 -6.94 -2.79 19.63
CA ILE A 128 -6.72 -4.24 19.79
C ILE A 128 -5.83 -4.80 18.68
N GLU A 129 -6.11 -4.45 17.41
CA GLU A 129 -5.29 -4.92 16.29
C GLU A 129 -3.90 -4.27 16.30
N ALA A 130 -3.81 -3.00 16.70
CA ALA A 130 -2.52 -2.35 16.92
C ALA A 130 -1.67 -3.07 17.99
N GLU A 131 -2.28 -3.43 19.13
CA GLU A 131 -1.61 -4.17 20.20
C GLU A 131 -1.17 -5.57 19.74
N ARG A 132 -2.02 -6.25 18.97
CA ARG A 132 -1.73 -7.56 18.37
C ARG A 132 -0.51 -7.50 17.46
N LEU A 133 -0.42 -6.48 16.61
CA LEU A 133 0.71 -6.27 15.68
C LEU A 133 2.03 -6.01 16.42
N LEU A 134 1.98 -5.32 17.56
CA LEU A 134 3.18 -4.99 18.35
C LEU A 134 3.69 -6.13 19.23
N LYS A 135 2.83 -7.09 19.61
CA LYS A 135 3.16 -8.17 20.54
C LYS A 135 4.44 -8.96 20.18
N PRO A 136 4.66 -9.37 18.91
CA PRO A 136 5.89 -10.08 18.52
C PRO A 136 7.15 -9.21 18.64
N PHE A 137 7.05 -7.91 18.38
CA PHE A 137 8.17 -6.97 18.48
C PHE A 137 8.56 -6.70 19.93
N ARG A 138 7.56 -6.53 20.81
CA ARG A 138 7.80 -6.36 22.26
C ARG A 138 8.48 -7.56 22.89
N LEU A 139 8.15 -8.78 22.45
CA LEU A 139 8.82 -10.00 22.92
C LEU A 139 10.27 -10.10 22.45
N ARG A 140 10.54 -9.62 21.23
CA ARG A 140 11.87 -9.72 20.61
C ARG A 140 12.83 -8.63 21.06
N TYR A 141 12.32 -7.42 21.27
CA TYR A 141 13.07 -6.26 21.74
C TYR A 141 12.47 -5.83 23.09
N PRO A 142 12.76 -6.58 24.17
CA PRO A 142 12.12 -6.36 25.46
C PRO A 142 12.52 -5.05 26.15
N GLN A 143 13.59 -4.37 25.70
CA GLN A 143 14.00 -3.02 26.12
C GLN A 143 14.72 -2.30 24.98
#